data_AF-A0A8C7WZ17-F1
#
_entry.id   AF-A0A8C7WZ17-F1
#
_cell.length_a   1.000
_cell.length_b   1.000
_cell.length_c   1.000
_cell.angle_alpha   90.00
_cell.angle_beta   90.00
_cell.angle_gamma   90.00
#
_symmetry.space_group_name_H-M   'P 1'
#
loop_
_entity.id
_entity.type
_entity.pdbx_description
1 polymer ?
#
loop_
_entity_poly.entity_id
_entity_poly.type
_entity_poly.pdbx_seq_one_letter_code
_entity_poly.pdbx_strand_id
1 'polypeptide(L)'
;NGHLTFNASYSSYTPQRFPLYGSIDIIAPFWTDLDNRQTGFVLYNQYTNGSVLQQATQDINSYFPNLNFSADWVFVATWYEVAYFGTKTTFQAVLISGAQKSFVLMNYASIASTTSSAGYDTINSFHHFTIPGSFSSSATGDNSTFSLSSNVNVTGRWAFQVDSGLRVPKELGDVVIHKCKCQEGIITTHTLYVNSTHTANTHHTQRDPGVGELC
;
A
#
# COMPACT_ATOMS: atom_id res chain seq x y z
N ASN A 1 10.88 0.62 -6.45
CA ASN A 1 10.23 -0.68 -6.64
C ASN A 1 8.71 -0.67 -6.50
N GLY A 2 8.08 0.36 -5.92
CA GLY A 2 6.62 0.52 -5.96
C GLY A 2 5.87 -0.42 -5.01
N HIS A 3 6.51 -0.74 -3.88
CA HIS A 3 5.94 -1.55 -2.82
C HIS A 3 6.30 -0.99 -1.44
N LEU A 4 5.50 -1.37 -0.46
CA LEU A 4 5.66 -1.11 0.95
C LEU A 4 6.04 -2.41 1.65
N THR A 5 6.95 -2.34 2.61
CA THR A 5 7.29 -3.47 3.47
C THR A 5 7.24 -3.05 4.93
N PHE A 6 7.13 -4.05 5.79
CA PHE A 6 7.12 -3.88 7.24
C PHE A 6 8.40 -4.47 7.81
N ASN A 7 8.94 -3.84 8.86
CA ASN A 7 10.12 -4.27 9.63
C ASN A 7 11.48 -4.10 8.95
N ALA A 8 11.58 -4.21 7.62
CA ALA A 8 12.81 -3.94 6.89
C ALA A 8 12.54 -3.36 5.48
N SER A 9 13.46 -2.53 5.00
CA SER A 9 13.50 -2.12 3.60
C SER A 9 13.77 -3.31 2.69
N TYR A 10 13.17 -3.32 1.50
CA TYR A 10 13.36 -4.37 0.50
C TYR A 10 13.72 -3.78 -0.86
N SER A 11 14.91 -4.13 -1.35
CA SER A 11 15.52 -3.50 -2.53
C SER A 11 15.17 -4.17 -3.86
N SER A 12 14.37 -5.23 -3.86
CA SER A 12 14.06 -5.97 -5.09
C SER A 12 13.19 -5.16 -6.07
N TYR A 13 13.74 -4.86 -7.23
CA TYR A 13 13.07 -4.14 -8.33
C TYR A 13 12.41 -5.09 -9.34
N THR A 14 12.73 -6.38 -9.29
CA THR A 14 12.14 -7.39 -10.19
C THR A 14 10.80 -7.86 -9.61
N PRO A 15 9.68 -7.67 -10.31
CA PRO A 15 8.39 -8.15 -9.83
C PRO A 15 8.39 -9.67 -9.66
N GLN A 16 7.75 -10.14 -8.59
CA GLN A 16 7.55 -11.56 -8.32
C GLN A 16 6.06 -11.91 -8.27
N ARG A 17 5.73 -13.18 -8.56
CA ARG A 17 4.36 -13.70 -8.47
C ARG A 17 4.05 -14.00 -7.01
N PHE A 18 2.92 -13.51 -6.51
CA PHE A 18 2.39 -13.98 -5.24
C PHE A 18 1.70 -15.36 -5.44
N PRO A 19 1.72 -16.25 -4.45
CA PRO A 19 2.44 -16.14 -3.17
C PRO A 19 3.97 -16.27 -3.31
N LEU A 20 4.72 -15.50 -2.52
CA LEU A 20 6.19 -15.46 -2.43
C LEU A 20 6.74 -16.54 -1.51
N TYR A 21 5.96 -17.00 -0.52
CA TYR A 21 6.42 -17.83 0.59
C TYR A 21 7.66 -17.23 1.30
N GLY A 22 7.69 -15.89 1.39
CA GLY A 22 8.80 -15.13 1.94
C GLY A 22 8.67 -14.87 3.44
N SER A 23 9.70 -14.24 4.00
CA SER A 23 9.77 -13.88 5.42
C SER A 23 9.43 -12.41 5.69
N ILE A 24 8.76 -11.73 4.76
CA ILE A 24 8.39 -10.32 4.87
C ILE A 24 6.92 -10.13 4.53
N ASP A 25 6.29 -9.16 5.19
CA ASP A 25 5.00 -8.62 4.75
C ASP A 25 5.26 -7.56 3.68
N ILE A 26 4.58 -7.69 2.54
CA ILE A 26 4.71 -6.79 1.40
C ILE A 26 3.34 -6.37 0.88
N ILE A 27 3.18 -5.06 0.67
CA ILE A 27 2.05 -4.48 -0.07
C ILE A 27 2.63 -3.85 -1.32
N ALA A 28 2.35 -4.43 -2.47
CA ALA A 28 2.84 -3.98 -3.76
C ALA A 28 1.68 -3.42 -4.59
N PRO A 29 1.32 -2.12 -4.46
CA PRO A 29 0.38 -1.52 -5.40
C PRO A 29 0.93 -1.61 -6.82
N PHE A 30 2.23 -1.43 -7.06
CA PHE A 30 2.76 -1.57 -8.40
C PHE A 30 4.23 -1.95 -8.37
N TRP A 31 4.51 -3.26 -8.34
CA TRP A 31 5.87 -3.76 -8.37
C TRP A 31 6.39 -3.79 -9.79
N THR A 32 7.35 -2.91 -10.06
CA THR A 32 8.16 -2.90 -11.28
C THR A 32 9.46 -2.15 -11.01
N ASP A 33 10.34 -2.13 -12.00
CA ASP A 33 11.62 -1.43 -11.96
C ASP A 33 11.42 0.08 -12.17
N LEU A 34 10.95 0.76 -11.11
CA LEU A 34 10.75 2.20 -11.09
C LEU A 34 12.08 2.94 -10.94
N ASP A 35 12.33 3.95 -11.76
CA ASP A 35 13.51 4.82 -11.66
C ASP A 35 13.11 6.27 -11.39
N ASN A 36 12.97 6.60 -10.12
CA ASN A 36 12.64 7.95 -9.66
C ASN A 36 13.82 8.94 -9.72
N ARG A 37 15.00 8.56 -10.26
CA ARG A 37 16.06 9.54 -10.55
C ARG A 37 15.75 10.35 -11.81
N GLN A 38 14.96 9.79 -12.72
CA GLN A 38 14.66 10.41 -14.01
C GLN A 38 13.56 11.46 -13.88
N THR A 39 12.45 11.10 -13.23
CA THR A 39 11.32 12.01 -12.96
C THR A 39 10.42 11.45 -11.86
N GLY A 40 9.55 12.32 -11.36
CA GLY A 40 8.49 12.00 -10.41
C GLY A 40 8.96 12.01 -8.96
N PHE A 41 7.99 11.86 -8.07
CA PHE A 41 8.19 11.92 -6.63
C PHE A 41 7.51 10.76 -5.95
N VAL A 42 8.14 10.26 -4.89
CA VAL A 42 7.48 9.36 -3.94
C VAL A 42 7.08 10.21 -2.74
N LEU A 43 5.79 10.47 -2.61
CA LEU A 43 5.18 11.30 -1.58
C LEU A 43 4.47 10.41 -0.57
N TYR A 44 4.62 10.70 0.72
CA TYR A 44 3.80 10.01 1.72
C TYR A 44 3.39 10.92 2.87
N ASN A 45 2.19 10.64 3.38
CA ASN A 45 1.53 11.39 4.44
C ASN A 45 0.77 10.44 5.36
N GLN A 46 0.74 10.78 6.65
CA GLN A 46 -0.15 10.14 7.63
C GLN A 46 -1.14 11.15 8.19
N TYR A 47 -2.31 10.66 8.54
CA TYR A 47 -3.43 11.41 9.08
C TYR A 47 -3.98 10.68 10.29
N THR A 48 -4.25 11.43 11.36
CA THR A 48 -4.90 10.94 12.59
C THR A 48 -6.15 11.74 12.95
N ASN A 49 -6.49 12.75 12.15
CA ASN A 49 -7.67 13.58 12.27
C ASN A 49 -8.01 14.20 10.90
N GLY A 50 -9.12 14.94 10.82
CA GLY A 50 -9.48 15.73 9.64
C GLY A 50 -10.29 14.99 8.57
N SER A 51 -10.47 15.64 7.43
CA SER A 51 -11.35 15.18 6.33
C SER A 51 -10.90 13.87 5.70
N VAL A 52 -9.59 13.57 5.70
CA VAL A 52 -9.05 12.33 5.13
C VAL A 52 -9.56 11.09 5.90
N LEU A 53 -9.65 11.15 7.23
CA LEU A 53 -10.21 10.06 8.04
C LEU A 53 -11.72 9.90 7.80
N GLN A 54 -12.44 11.01 7.64
CA GLN A 54 -13.88 10.98 7.35
C GLN A 54 -14.15 10.33 5.99
N GLN A 55 -13.38 10.69 4.97
CA GLN A 55 -13.49 10.08 3.64
C GLN A 55 -13.13 8.58 3.69
N ALA A 56 -12.03 8.21 4.34
CA ALA A 56 -11.64 6.81 4.51
C ALA A 56 -12.73 6.00 5.24
N THR A 57 -13.35 6.58 6.26
CA THR A 57 -14.47 5.97 6.98
C THR A 57 -15.68 5.74 6.08
N GLN A 58 -16.05 6.73 5.27
CA GLN A 58 -17.17 6.63 4.33
C GLN A 58 -16.90 5.59 3.24
N ASP A 59 -15.72 5.61 2.63
CA ASP A 59 -15.30 4.69 1.59
C ASP A 59 -15.37 3.24 2.10
N ILE A 60 -14.75 2.94 3.25
CA ILE A 60 -14.74 1.58 3.81
C ILE A 60 -16.14 1.09 4.15
N ASN A 61 -16.99 1.92 4.78
CA ASN A 61 -18.35 1.52 5.09
C ASN A 61 -19.22 1.32 3.83
N SER A 62 -18.89 2.01 2.73
CA SER A 62 -19.55 1.78 1.44
C SER A 62 -19.08 0.49 0.77
N TYR A 63 -17.79 0.15 0.86
CA TYR A 63 -17.21 -1.02 0.19
C TYR A 63 -17.47 -2.33 0.95
N PHE A 64 -17.51 -2.26 2.27
CA PHE A 64 -17.69 -3.39 3.16
C PHE A 64 -18.91 -3.15 4.06
N PRO A 65 -20.12 -3.38 3.52
CA PRO A 65 -21.35 -3.15 4.28
C PRO A 65 -21.38 -4.03 5.54
N ASN A 66 -21.99 -3.52 6.60
CA ASN A 66 -22.12 -4.17 7.92
C ASN A 66 -20.88 -4.16 8.84
N LEU A 67 -19.79 -3.47 8.47
CA LEU A 67 -18.61 -3.38 9.33
C LEU A 67 -18.72 -2.35 10.47
N ASN A 68 -19.58 -1.33 10.34
CA ASN A 68 -19.67 -0.17 11.26
C ASN A 68 -18.28 0.36 11.65
N PHE A 69 -17.49 0.71 10.64
CA PHE A 69 -16.10 1.09 10.78
C PHE A 69 -15.95 2.60 11.03
N SER A 70 -14.90 2.98 11.76
CA SER A 70 -14.42 4.36 11.87
C SER A 70 -12.89 4.35 11.79
N ALA A 71 -12.33 5.13 10.86
CA ALA A 71 -10.89 5.24 10.69
C ALA A 71 -10.29 6.15 11.76
N ASP A 72 -9.21 5.70 12.39
CA ASP A 72 -8.44 6.50 13.34
C ASP A 72 -7.06 6.88 12.81
N TRP A 73 -6.62 6.21 11.73
CA TRP A 73 -5.34 6.46 11.11
C TRP A 73 -5.41 6.11 9.62
N VAL A 74 -4.84 6.98 8.80
CA VAL A 74 -4.72 6.80 7.36
C VAL A 74 -3.31 7.16 6.95
N PHE A 75 -2.66 6.29 6.19
CA PHE A 75 -1.39 6.57 5.53
C PHE A 75 -1.57 6.48 4.02
N VAL A 76 -1.06 7.47 3.31
CA VAL A 76 -1.12 7.55 1.85
C VAL A 76 0.30 7.61 1.33
N ALA A 77 0.70 6.62 0.53
CA ALA A 77 1.90 6.69 -0.31
C ALA A 77 1.48 6.86 -1.76
N THR A 78 2.05 7.87 -2.42
CA THR A 78 1.82 8.20 -3.83
C THR A 78 3.14 8.17 -4.57
N TRP A 79 3.22 7.36 -5.62
CA TRP A 79 4.26 7.46 -6.63
C TRP A 79 3.69 8.36 -7.71
N TYR A 80 4.07 9.63 -7.73
CA TYR A 80 3.56 10.63 -8.66
C TYR A 80 4.51 10.82 -9.83
N GLU A 81 4.03 10.53 -11.04
CA GLU A 81 4.80 10.63 -12.28
C GLU A 81 6.18 9.97 -12.25
N VAL A 82 6.32 8.88 -11.49
CA VAL A 82 7.58 8.16 -11.34
C VAL A 82 7.90 7.42 -12.63
N ALA A 83 9.13 7.60 -13.11
CA ALA A 83 9.55 7.01 -14.37
C ALA A 83 9.85 5.51 -14.29
N TYR A 84 9.69 4.83 -15.44
CA TYR A 84 10.34 3.56 -15.76
C TYR A 84 10.39 3.40 -17.29
N PHE A 85 11.49 2.85 -17.81
CA PHE A 85 11.68 2.55 -19.25
C PHE A 85 11.20 3.65 -20.24
N GLY A 86 11.47 4.93 -19.94
CA GLY A 86 11.09 6.06 -20.79
C GLY A 86 9.61 6.49 -20.71
N THR A 87 8.86 5.94 -19.76
CA THR A 87 7.47 6.31 -19.46
C THR A 87 7.35 6.82 -18.03
N LYS A 88 6.16 7.29 -17.63
CA LYS A 88 5.85 7.69 -16.25
C LYS A 88 4.52 7.09 -15.80
N THR A 89 4.39 6.84 -14.50
CA THR A 89 3.15 6.33 -13.90
C THR A 89 2.78 7.08 -12.63
N THR A 90 1.48 7.11 -12.34
CA THR A 90 0.97 7.55 -11.04
C THR A 90 0.08 6.49 -10.42
N PHE A 91 0.40 6.11 -9.19
CA PHE A 91 -0.41 5.17 -8.42
C PHE A 91 -0.25 5.45 -6.92
N GLN A 92 -1.19 4.94 -6.13
CA GLN A 92 -1.24 5.13 -4.69
C GLN A 92 -1.48 3.82 -3.94
N ALA A 93 -0.89 3.71 -2.76
CA ALA A 93 -1.34 2.81 -1.70
C ALA A 93 -1.87 3.65 -0.53
N VAL A 94 -3.05 3.28 -0.06
CA VAL A 94 -3.69 3.89 1.12
C VAL A 94 -3.90 2.80 2.16
N LEU A 95 -3.28 2.98 3.31
CA LEU A 95 -3.41 2.11 4.46
C LEU A 95 -4.37 2.76 5.44
N ILE A 96 -5.40 2.04 5.86
CA ILE A 96 -6.45 2.58 6.74
C ILE A 96 -6.55 1.65 7.94
N SER A 97 -6.51 2.20 9.16
CA SER A 97 -6.71 1.43 10.38
C SER A 97 -7.66 2.14 11.35
N GLY A 98 -8.45 1.34 12.07
CA GLY A 98 -9.42 1.82 13.04
C GLY A 98 -9.95 0.67 13.89
N ALA A 99 -10.03 0.88 15.20
CA ALA A 99 -10.31 -0.17 16.18
C ALA A 99 -9.43 -1.43 16.00
N GLN A 100 -9.98 -2.52 15.46
CA GLN A 100 -9.27 -3.79 15.18
C GLN A 100 -9.33 -4.16 13.69
N LYS A 101 -9.61 -3.20 12.81
CA LYS A 101 -9.74 -3.43 11.36
C LYS A 101 -8.68 -2.67 10.59
N SER A 102 -8.16 -3.31 9.55
CA SER A 102 -7.12 -2.77 8.68
C SER A 102 -7.49 -3.00 7.24
N PHE A 103 -7.30 -1.97 6.42
CA PHE A 103 -7.61 -2.02 5.00
C PHE A 103 -6.45 -1.47 4.17
N VAL A 104 -6.33 -2.02 2.96
CA VAL A 104 -5.41 -1.55 1.93
C VAL A 104 -6.23 -1.16 0.72
N LEU A 105 -6.10 0.09 0.28
CA LEU A 105 -6.61 0.56 -0.99
C LEU A 105 -5.45 0.81 -1.94
N MET A 106 -5.62 0.44 -3.20
CA MET A 106 -4.69 0.73 -4.28
C MET A 106 -5.44 1.51 -5.36
N ASN A 107 -4.93 2.68 -5.71
CA ASN A 107 -5.53 3.53 -6.75
C ASN A 107 -4.57 3.66 -7.93
N TYR A 108 -5.11 3.49 -9.13
CA TYR A 108 -4.35 3.58 -10.36
C TYR A 108 -4.94 4.67 -11.27
N ALA A 109 -4.05 5.52 -11.80
CA ALA A 109 -4.36 6.29 -13.00
C ALA A 109 -4.05 5.44 -14.24
N SER A 110 -3.83 6.05 -15.41
CA SER A 110 -3.26 5.32 -16.55
C SER A 110 -1.82 4.90 -16.26
N ILE A 111 -1.52 3.63 -16.47
CA ILE A 111 -0.19 3.04 -16.33
C ILE A 111 0.29 2.60 -17.71
N ALA A 112 1.46 3.05 -18.14
CA ALA A 112 2.05 2.59 -19.40
C ALA A 112 2.35 1.07 -19.39
N SER A 113 2.52 0.46 -20.55
CA SER A 113 2.71 -1.00 -20.62
C SER A 113 4.07 -1.42 -20.05
N THR A 114 4.07 -2.39 -19.14
CA THR A 114 5.25 -3.01 -18.56
C THR A 114 4.92 -4.33 -17.88
N THR A 115 5.94 -5.17 -17.67
CA THR A 115 5.84 -6.32 -16.78
C THR A 115 5.76 -5.83 -15.34
N SER A 116 4.67 -6.19 -14.67
CA SER A 116 4.40 -5.77 -13.29
C SER A 116 3.61 -6.82 -12.51
N SER A 117 3.73 -6.71 -11.19
CA SER A 117 2.89 -7.44 -10.23
C SER A 117 2.21 -6.44 -9.31
N ALA A 118 0.94 -6.68 -8.96
CA ALA A 118 0.24 -5.87 -7.96
C ALA A 118 -0.56 -6.77 -7.01
N GLY A 119 -0.58 -6.41 -5.73
CA GLY A 119 -1.16 -7.25 -4.70
C GLY A 119 -0.50 -7.07 -3.32
N TYR A 120 -0.74 -8.03 -2.44
CA TYR A 120 -0.08 -8.09 -1.14
C TYR A 120 0.19 -9.55 -0.77
N ASP A 121 1.15 -9.73 0.12
CA ASP A 121 1.54 -11.04 0.61
C ASP A 121 2.15 -10.91 1.99
N THR A 122 1.69 -11.75 2.91
CA THR A 122 2.19 -11.78 4.28
C THR A 122 3.33 -12.77 4.43
N ILE A 123 3.99 -12.74 5.57
CA ILE A 123 4.97 -13.76 5.96
C ILE A 123 4.38 -15.17 5.76
N ASN A 124 5.16 -16.05 5.14
CA ASN A 124 4.78 -17.42 4.74
C ASN A 124 3.55 -17.52 3.81
N SER A 125 3.09 -16.40 3.28
CA SER A 125 1.90 -16.28 2.44
C SER A 125 0.60 -16.80 3.06
N PHE A 126 0.48 -16.71 4.40
CA PHE A 126 -0.76 -17.00 5.13
C PHE A 126 -1.95 -16.23 4.54
N HIS A 127 -1.74 -14.96 4.22
CA HIS A 127 -2.69 -14.14 3.48
C HIS A 127 -1.98 -13.51 2.28
N HIS A 128 -2.57 -13.65 1.11
CA HIS A 128 -2.05 -13.02 -0.10
C HIS A 128 -3.17 -12.75 -1.08
N PHE A 129 -2.95 -11.78 -1.95
CA PHE A 129 -3.81 -11.52 -3.08
C PHE A 129 -2.98 -11.00 -4.25
N THR A 130 -3.30 -11.48 -5.45
CA THR A 130 -2.75 -10.94 -6.71
C THR A 130 -3.86 -10.25 -7.47
N ILE A 131 -3.65 -8.99 -7.84
CA ILE A 131 -4.57 -8.29 -8.73
C ILE A 131 -4.58 -9.00 -10.10
N PRO A 132 -5.76 -9.35 -10.64
CA PRO A 132 -5.90 -9.99 -11.94
C PRO A 132 -5.13 -9.25 -13.04
N GLY A 133 -4.53 -10.02 -13.95
CA GLY A 133 -3.70 -9.48 -15.02
C GLY A 133 -2.22 -9.29 -14.65
N SER A 134 -1.81 -9.41 -13.38
CA SER A 134 -0.38 -9.37 -13.02
C SER A 134 0.44 -10.35 -13.89
N PHE A 135 1.58 -9.88 -14.44
CA PHE A 135 2.39 -10.57 -15.46
C PHE A 135 1.68 -10.95 -16.77
N SER A 136 0.57 -10.30 -17.11
CA SER A 136 -0.03 -10.38 -18.44
C SER A 136 0.10 -9.04 -19.16
N SER A 137 -0.12 -9.04 -20.47
CA SER A 137 -0.21 -7.81 -21.28
C SER A 137 -1.43 -6.95 -20.96
N SER A 138 -2.41 -7.47 -20.20
CA SER A 138 -3.60 -6.72 -19.80
C SER A 138 -3.44 -6.00 -18.45
N ALA A 139 -2.38 -6.28 -17.68
CA ALA A 139 -2.16 -5.62 -16.39
C ALA A 139 -1.99 -4.11 -16.52
N THR A 140 -1.30 -3.67 -17.58
CA THR A 140 -0.87 -2.28 -17.81
C THR A 140 -1.03 -1.90 -19.29
N GLY A 141 -0.97 -0.60 -19.60
CA GLY A 141 -1.27 -0.05 -20.91
C GLY A 141 -2.66 0.62 -21.00
N ASP A 142 -2.97 1.13 -22.20
CA ASP A 142 -4.25 1.76 -22.51
C ASP A 142 -5.37 0.73 -22.39
N ASN A 143 -6.30 0.95 -21.47
CA ASN A 143 -7.38 0.03 -21.10
C ASN A 143 -6.95 -1.21 -20.28
N SER A 144 -6.02 -1.02 -19.35
CA SER A 144 -5.52 -2.07 -18.48
C SER A 144 -6.46 -2.46 -17.32
N THR A 145 -6.32 -3.70 -16.86
CA THR A 145 -7.01 -4.23 -15.68
C THR A 145 -6.74 -3.40 -14.43
N PHE A 146 -5.51 -2.94 -14.21
CA PHE A 146 -5.19 -2.13 -13.03
C PHE A 146 -5.96 -0.81 -13.02
N SER A 147 -6.03 -0.13 -14.17
CA SER A 147 -6.60 1.21 -14.29
C SER A 147 -8.11 1.23 -14.49
N LEU A 148 -8.70 0.18 -15.09
CA LEU A 148 -10.12 0.15 -15.45
C LEU A 148 -10.98 -0.79 -14.60
N SER A 149 -10.40 -1.86 -14.04
CA SER A 149 -11.15 -2.82 -13.23
C SER A 149 -11.12 -2.46 -11.74
N SER A 150 -11.99 -3.10 -10.96
CA SER A 150 -12.14 -2.85 -9.52
C SER A 150 -12.87 -4.01 -8.85
N ASN A 151 -12.61 -4.23 -7.56
CA ASN A 151 -13.41 -5.10 -6.70
C ASN A 151 -14.43 -4.34 -5.84
N VAL A 152 -14.45 -3.01 -5.89
CA VAL A 152 -15.34 -2.14 -5.11
C VAL A 152 -16.19 -1.21 -5.99
N ASN A 153 -16.27 -1.52 -7.29
CA ASN A 153 -17.04 -0.75 -8.26
C ASN A 153 -16.63 0.73 -8.37
N VAL A 154 -15.34 1.02 -8.15
CA VAL A 154 -14.73 2.32 -8.37
C VAL A 154 -13.55 2.13 -9.32
N THR A 155 -13.67 2.66 -10.55
CA THR A 155 -12.68 2.46 -11.61
C THR A 155 -11.25 2.72 -11.13
N GLY A 156 -10.36 1.75 -11.33
CA GLY A 156 -8.94 1.85 -10.96
C GLY A 156 -8.67 1.77 -9.45
N ARG A 157 -9.68 1.47 -8.63
CA ARG A 157 -9.53 1.28 -7.18
C ARG A 157 -9.74 -0.17 -6.79
N TRP A 158 -8.82 -0.66 -5.98
CA TRP A 158 -8.86 -1.99 -5.39
C TRP A 158 -8.79 -1.85 -3.88
N ALA A 159 -9.70 -2.49 -3.13
CA ALA A 159 -9.74 -2.39 -1.68
C ALA A 159 -9.78 -3.77 -1.02
N PHE A 160 -8.97 -3.98 0.01
CA PHE A 160 -8.83 -5.25 0.70
C PHE A 160 -8.91 -5.04 2.20
N GLN A 161 -9.70 -5.87 2.88
CA GLN A 161 -9.60 -6.02 4.34
C GLN A 161 -8.45 -6.98 4.63
N VAL A 162 -7.48 -6.56 5.44
CA VAL A 162 -6.23 -7.31 5.70
C VAL A 162 -6.07 -7.76 7.16
N ASP A 163 -7.06 -7.49 8.01
CA ASP A 163 -7.11 -7.94 9.42
C ASP A 163 -7.80 -9.30 9.63
N SER A 164 -8.37 -9.92 8.59
CA SER A 164 -9.24 -11.10 8.72
C SER A 164 -8.48 -12.45 8.79
N GLY A 165 -7.22 -12.43 9.21
CA GLY A 165 -6.46 -13.64 9.51
C GLY A 165 -6.98 -14.34 10.76
N LEU A 166 -7.03 -15.68 10.72
CA LEU A 166 -7.37 -16.48 11.89
C LEU A 166 -6.35 -16.17 12.99
N ARG A 167 -6.82 -15.60 14.11
CA ARG A 167 -6.06 -15.31 15.32
C ARG A 167 -5.22 -16.52 15.76
N VAL A 168 -4.01 -16.65 15.25
CA VAL A 168 -2.98 -17.51 15.84
C VAL A 168 -2.36 -16.75 17.02
N PRO A 169 -1.93 -17.42 18.10
CA PRO A 169 -1.45 -16.73 19.31
C PRO A 169 -0.25 -15.83 19.00
N LYS A 170 -0.49 -14.52 18.98
CA LYS A 170 0.41 -13.35 19.20
C LYS A 170 1.85 -13.32 18.67
N GLU A 171 2.33 -14.29 17.91
CA GLU A 171 3.71 -14.34 17.40
C GLU A 171 3.82 -14.69 15.91
N LEU A 172 2.70 -14.83 15.18
CA LEU A 172 2.72 -15.20 13.77
C LEU A 172 1.76 -14.31 12.96
N GLY A 173 2.37 -13.30 12.33
CA GLY A 173 1.90 -12.33 11.31
C GLY A 173 0.44 -12.32 10.86
N ASP A 174 -0.33 -11.37 11.40
CA ASP A 174 -1.41 -10.69 10.68
C ASP A 174 -0.86 -9.32 10.21
N VAL A 175 -1.25 -8.82 9.03
CA VAL A 175 -1.00 -7.41 8.64
C VAL A 175 -1.98 -6.52 9.39
N VAL A 176 -1.76 -6.39 10.69
CA VAL A 176 -2.36 -5.34 11.49
C VAL A 176 -1.50 -4.11 11.27
N ILE A 177 -2.07 -3.13 10.58
CA ILE A 177 -1.40 -1.85 10.33
C ILE A 177 -1.46 -1.07 11.64
N HIS A 178 -0.51 -1.36 12.53
CA HIS A 178 -0.41 -0.74 13.83
C HIS A 178 -0.10 0.75 13.66
N LYS A 179 -0.84 1.58 14.40
CA LYS A 179 -0.40 2.95 14.70
C LYS A 179 1.01 2.85 15.29
N CYS A 180 1.95 3.68 14.84
CA CYS A 180 3.10 4.04 15.68
C CYS A 180 2.53 4.84 16.88
N LYS A 181 2.10 4.13 17.93
CA LYS A 181 1.74 4.74 19.20
C LYS A 181 2.94 4.63 20.12
N CYS A 182 3.67 5.73 20.29
CA CYS A 182 4.63 5.88 21.38
C CYS A 182 3.81 6.18 22.65
N GLN A 183 3.28 5.14 23.32
CA GLN A 183 2.87 5.21 24.73
C GLN A 183 2.92 3.83 25.41
N GLU A 184 3.37 3.86 26.66
CA GLU A 184 4.00 2.81 27.47
C GLU A 184 3.35 1.41 27.45
N GLY A 185 4.19 0.39 27.21
CA GLY A 185 3.92 -1.01 27.58
C GLY A 185 3.66 -1.95 26.41
N ILE A 186 4.75 -2.52 25.86
CA ILE A 186 4.82 -3.48 24.74
C ILE A 186 4.43 -2.86 23.39
N ILE A 187 5.40 -2.19 22.77
CA ILE A 187 5.31 -1.67 21.41
C ILE A 187 5.86 -2.77 20.50
N THR A 188 5.01 -3.41 19.69
CA THR A 188 5.52 -4.08 18.47
C THR A 188 5.59 -3.01 17.38
N THR A 189 6.68 -2.26 17.37
CA THR A 189 6.91 -1.19 16.39
C THR A 189 7.20 -1.84 15.04
N HIS A 190 6.21 -1.83 14.15
CA HIS A 190 6.43 -2.20 12.75
C HIS A 190 6.76 -0.92 11.99
N THR A 191 8.04 -0.72 11.66
CA THR A 191 8.44 0.39 10.80
C THR A 191 7.92 0.14 9.38
N LEU A 192 7.15 1.09 8.85
CA LEU A 192 6.67 1.06 7.47
C LEU A 192 7.72 1.65 6.54
N TYR A 193 8.17 0.87 5.55
CA TYR A 193 9.13 1.31 4.55
C TYR A 193 8.42 1.55 3.22
N VAL A 194 8.59 2.75 2.66
CA VAL A 194 8.18 3.07 1.28
C VAL A 194 9.37 2.81 0.35
N ASN A 195 9.34 1.71 -0.41
CA ASN A 195 10.52 1.26 -1.15
C ASN A 195 10.58 1.84 -2.57
N SER A 196 11.62 2.63 -2.84
CA SER A 196 12.04 3.09 -4.16
C SER A 196 13.42 2.54 -4.49
N THR A 197 13.70 2.35 -5.78
CA THR A 197 14.98 1.82 -6.28
C THR A 197 16.11 2.81 -6.00
N HIS A 198 15.77 4.10 -5.95
CA HIS A 198 16.68 5.19 -5.61
C HIS A 198 16.01 6.18 -4.64
N THR A 199 16.79 6.80 -3.76
CA THR A 199 16.31 7.71 -2.70
C THR A 199 16.22 9.18 -3.13
N ALA A 200 16.63 9.51 -4.37
CA ALA A 200 16.89 10.89 -4.80
C ALA A 200 15.67 11.84 -4.71
N ASN A 201 14.44 11.33 -4.75
CA ASN A 201 13.20 12.13 -4.83
C ASN A 201 12.07 11.58 -3.94
N THR A 202 12.41 11.09 -2.74
CA THR A 202 11.42 10.63 -1.75
C THR A 202 11.19 11.74 -0.72
N HIS A 203 9.95 12.21 -0.59
CA HIS A 203 9.61 13.33 0.30
C HIS A 203 8.49 12.97 1.27
N HIS A 204 8.72 13.32 2.53
CA HIS A 204 7.66 13.42 3.54
C HIS A 204 7.07 14.84 3.51
N THR A 205 5.81 14.96 3.13
CA THR A 205 5.13 16.26 3.01
C THR A 205 4.26 16.54 4.24
N GLN A 206 4.84 16.82 5.42
CA GLN A 206 4.04 17.25 6.57
C GLN A 206 4.14 18.77 6.81
N ARG A 207 3.04 19.49 6.56
CA ARG A 207 2.68 20.74 7.24
C ARG A 207 1.49 20.44 8.15
N ASP A 208 1.79 19.83 9.30
CA ASP A 208 0.90 19.80 10.46
C ASP A 208 1.80 19.84 11.71
N PRO A 209 1.69 20.84 12.60
CA PRO A 209 2.78 21.23 13.52
C PRO A 209 2.90 20.34 14.78
N GLY A 210 2.61 19.04 14.71
CA GLY A 210 2.34 18.24 15.91
C GLY A 210 2.88 16.82 15.99
N VAL A 211 3.77 16.36 15.10
CA VAL A 211 4.27 14.98 15.20
C VAL A 211 5.79 14.95 15.00
N GLY A 212 6.49 14.64 16.10
CA GLY A 212 7.93 14.36 16.12
C GLY A 212 8.29 13.08 15.39
N GLU A 213 9.60 12.84 15.32
CA GLU A 213 10.25 11.74 14.62
C GLU A 213 9.56 10.38 14.77
N LEU A 214 9.67 9.60 13.70
CA LEU A 214 9.27 8.20 13.60
C LEU A 214 9.96 7.40 14.72
N CYS A 215 9.22 7.10 15.81
CA CYS A 215 9.39 5.84 16.52
C CYS A 215 8.52 4.77 15.81
#